data_AF-A0A9X6FEW8-F1
#
_entry.id   AF-A0A9X6FEW8-F1
#
_cell.length_a   1.000
_cell.length_b   1.000
_cell.length_c   1.000
_cell.angle_alpha   90.00
_cell.angle_beta   90.00
_cell.angle_gamma   90.00
#
_symmetry.space_group_name_H-M   'P 1'
#
loop_
_entity.id
_entity.type
_entity.pdbx_description
1 polymer ?
#
loop_
_entity_poly.entity_id
_entity_poly.type
_entity_poly.pdbx_seq_one_letter_code
_entity_poly.pdbx_strand_id
1 'polypeptide(L)' 'MRLTEYQVLLPNKFWNLAESKGELKEMIEQYFKVGYPHYEIQRIIKSGQAYVAVCIRR' A
#
# COMPACT_ATOMS: atom_id res chain seq x y z
N MET A 1 22.95 -0.03 6.91
CA MET A 1 21.66 0.58 7.33
C MET A 1 20.59 -0.51 7.27
N ARG A 2 19.86 -0.76 8.36
CA ARG A 2 18.70 -1.66 8.31
C ARG A 2 17.55 -0.87 7.68
N LEU A 3 17.19 -1.17 6.44
CA LEU A 3 15.95 -0.68 5.84
C LEU A 3 14.82 -1.36 6.62
N THR A 4 14.21 -0.65 7.56
CA THR A 4 13.07 -1.19 8.30
C THR A 4 11.89 -1.26 7.32
N GLU A 5 11.54 -2.47 6.92
CA GLU A 5 10.34 -2.74 6.13
C GLU A 5 9.12 -2.60 7.04
N TYR A 6 8.24 -1.66 6.71
CA TYR A 6 6.96 -1.43 7.34
C TYR A 6 5.87 -2.12 6.53
N GLN A 7 5.10 -2.97 7.19
CA GLN A 7 3.92 -3.59 6.60
C GLN A 7 2.71 -2.74 6.96
N VAL A 8 2.13 -2.08 5.96
CA VAL A 8 0.89 -1.30 6.11
C VAL A 8 -0.25 -2.12 5.56
N LEU A 9 -1.20 -2.45 6.44
CA LEU A 9 -2.39 -3.18 6.06
C LEU A 9 -3.34 -2.22 5.33
N LEU A 10 -3.64 -2.52 4.08
CA LEU A 10 -4.54 -1.70 3.29
C LEU A 10 -6.00 -2.01 3.67
N PRO A 11 -6.82 -0.99 3.98
CA PRO A 11 -8.24 -1.17 4.20
C PRO A 11 -8.91 -1.97 3.09
N ASN A 12 -9.75 -2.94 3.47
CA ASN A 12 -10.51 -3.74 2.51
C ASN A 12 -11.40 -2.88 1.58
N LYS A 13 -11.72 -1.65 2.00
CA LYS A 13 -12.47 -0.66 1.22
C LYS A 13 -11.81 -0.34 -0.12
N PHE A 14 -10.48 -0.31 -0.21
CA PHE A 14 -9.78 -0.04 -1.47
C PHE A 14 -10.09 -1.08 -2.55
N TRP A 15 -10.28 -2.34 -2.14
CA TRP A 15 -10.57 -3.45 -3.05
C TRP A 15 -12.04 -3.53 -3.44
N ASN A 16 -12.94 -3.08 -2.56
CA ASN A 16 -14.36 -2.97 -2.89
C ASN A 16 -14.67 -1.72 -3.72
N LEU A 17 -13.82 -0.69 -3.67
CA LEU A 17 -14.00 0.56 -4.41
C LEU A 17 -13.32 0.55 -5.77
N ALA A 18 -12.18 -0.14 -5.91
CA ALA A 18 -11.48 -0.21 -7.18
C ALA A 18 -12.11 -1.29 -8.09
N GLU A 19 -12.68 -0.88 -9.22
CA GLU A 19 -13.17 -1.81 -10.25
C GLU A 19 -12.02 -2.40 -11.07
N SER A 20 -10.86 -1.73 -11.08
CA SER A 20 -9.69 -2.14 -11.83
C SER A 20 -8.40 -2.09 -11.02
N LYS A 21 -7.43 -2.93 -11.41
CA LYS A 21 -6.06 -2.91 -10.86
C LYS A 21 -5.38 -1.54 -11.04
N GLY A 22 -5.77 -0.78 -12.07
CA GLY A 22 -5.26 0.57 -12.32
C GLY A 22 -5.72 1.57 -11.25
N GLU A 23 -7.03 1.68 -11.03
CA GLU A 23 -7.62 2.55 -10.00
C GLU A 23 -7.10 2.20 -8.61
N LEU A 24 -7.03 0.90 -8.32
CA LEU A 24 -6.49 0.40 -7.07
C LEU A 24 -5.06 0.91 -6.83
N LYS A 25 -4.19 0.83 -7.84
CA LYS A 25 -2.82 1.33 -7.74
C LYS A 25 -2.82 2.84 -7.43
N GLU A 26 -3.64 3.60 -8.15
CA GLU A 26 -3.73 5.05 -8.00
C GLU A 26 -4.26 5.45 -6.62
N MET A 27 -5.27 4.75 -6.10
CA MET A 27 -5.80 4.96 -4.75
C MET A 27 -4.76 4.66 -3.67
N ILE A 28 -4.00 3.57 -3.83
CA ILE A 28 -2.91 3.23 -2.91
C ILE A 28 -1.83 4.31 -2.97
N GLU A 29 -1.41 4.75 -4.15
CA GLU A 29 -0.42 5.82 -4.32
C GLU A 29 -0.89 7.13 -3.66
N GLN A 30 -2.14 7.54 -3.84
CA GLN A 30 -2.68 8.72 -3.18
C GLN A 30 -2.74 8.56 -1.65
N TYR A 31 -3.17 7.41 -1.15
CA TYR A 31 -3.22 7.12 0.28
C TYR A 31 -1.83 7.22 0.92
N PHE A 32 -0.81 6.64 0.28
CA PHE A 32 0.58 6.74 0.73
C PHE A 32 1.13 8.15 0.61
N LYS A 33 0.80 8.89 -0.44
CA LYS A 33 1.23 10.29 -0.59
C LYS A 33 0.70 11.20 0.51
N VAL A 34 -0.54 10.98 0.97
CA VAL A 34 -1.17 11.77 2.03
C VAL A 34 -0.74 11.33 3.42
N GLY A 35 -0.71 10.02 3.69
CA GLY A 35 -0.42 9.48 5.03
C GLY A 35 1.05 9.24 5.33
N TYR A 36 1.88 9.04 4.30
CA TYR A 36 3.22 8.47 4.41
C TYR A 36 4.22 9.08 3.40
N PRO A 37 4.50 10.39 3.47
CA PRO A 37 5.33 11.10 2.48
C PRO A 37 6.79 10.63 2.39
N HIS A 38 7.28 9.89 3.39
CA HIS A 38 8.66 9.35 3.44
C HIS A 38 8.73 7.82 3.27
N TYR A 39 7.64 7.21 2.79
CA TYR A 39 7.57 5.77 2.59
C TYR A 39 7.55 5.45 1.11
N GLU A 40 8.52 4.65 0.66
CA GLU A 40 8.52 4.07 -0.67
C GLU A 40 7.81 2.72 -0.61
N ILE A 41 6.75 2.55 -1.40
CA ILE A 41 6.09 1.25 -1.58
C ILE A 41 7.05 0.36 -2.39
N GLN A 42 7.51 -0.73 -1.78
CA GLN A 42 8.34 -1.73 -2.45
C GLN A 42 7.47 -2.75 -3.18
N ARG A 43 6.46 -3.28 -2.49
CA ARG A 43 5.59 -4.33 -3.02
C ARG A 43 4.26 -4.37 -2.31
N ILE A 44 3.24 -4.82 -3.02
CA ILE A 44 1.92 -5.08 -2.47
C ILE A 44 1.71 -6.59 -2.50
N ILE A 45 1.57 -7.21 -1.34
CA ILE A 45 1.32 -8.64 -1.18
C ILE A 45 -0.13 -8.87 -0.79
N LYS A 46 -0.74 -9.93 -1.31
CA LYS A 46 -2.09 -10.35 -0.91
C LYS A 46 -1.95 -11.35 0.25
N SER A 47 -2.47 -11.00 1.42
CA SER A 47 -2.55 -11.87 2.59
C SER A 47 -4.01 -12.30 2.80
N GLY A 48 -4.38 -13.45 2.23
CA GLY A 48 -5.75 -13.96 2.28
C GLY A 48 -6.75 -13.05 1.55
N GLN A 49 -7.69 -12.45 2.32
CA GLN A 49 -8.68 -11.51 1.81
C GLN A 49 -8.23 -10.03 1.88
N ALA A 50 -7.08 -9.75 2.50
CA ALA A 50 -6.53 -8.40 2.62
C ALA A 50 -5.26 -8.25 1.78
N TYR A 51 -4.88 -7.02 1.51
CA TYR A 51 -3.61 -6.71 0.88
C TYR A 51 -2.77 -5.88 1.84
N VAL A 52 -1.46 -6.17 1.82
CA VAL A 52 -0.48 -5.52 2.66
C VAL A 52 0.51 -4.85 1.73
N ALA A 53 0.68 -3.55 1.88
CA ALA A 53 1.75 -2.81 1.24
C ALA A 53 2.99 -2.88 2.13
N VAL A 54 4.07 -3.43 1.58
CA VAL A 54 5.39 -3.40 2.19
C VAL A 54 6.06 -2.13 1.72
N CYS A 55 6.36 -1.25 2.67
CA CYS A 55 6.98 0.03 2.42
C CYS A 55 8.29 0.13 3.18
N ILE A 56 9.27 0.80 2.60
CA ILE A 56 10.49 1.15 3.31
C ILE A 56 10.44 2.62 3.65
N ARG A 57 10.83 2.95 4.87
CA ARG A 57 11.07 4.34 5.27
C ARG A 57 12.50 4.69 4.88
N ARG A 58 12.66 5.69 4.03
CA ARG A 58 13.96 6.18 3.58
C ARG A 58 14.38 7.42 4.35
#